data_AF-A0A226GN03-F1
#
_entry.id   AF-A0A226GN03-F1
#
_cell.length_a   1.000
_cell.length_b   1.000
_cell.length_c   1.000
_cell.angle_alpha   90.00
_cell.angle_beta   90.00
_cell.angle_gamma   90.00
#
_symmetry.space_group_name_H-M   'P 1'
#
loop_
_entity.id
_entity.type
_entity.pdbx_description
1 polymer ?
#
loop_
_entity_poly.entity_id
_entity_poly.type
_entity_poly.pdbx_seq_one_letter_code
_entity_poly.pdbx_strand_id
1 'polypeptide(L)'
;MSLFILHHSKKKDNLNELLEIIRNPDYELQPYPEKAELRFFAYGKLVTLSSPIRKSVIELINKKTEKIISLDFYFHRKNKVSKLEVIL
;
A
#
# COMPACT_ATOMS: atom_id res chain seq x y z
N MET A 1 -0.08 -14.90 -0.90
CA MET A 1 0.21 -13.46 -0.64
C MET A 1 -0.03 -12.72 -1.95
N SER A 2 -1.11 -11.95 -2.04
CA SER A 2 -1.43 -11.18 -3.26
C SER A 2 -0.91 -9.76 -3.08
N LEU A 3 0.15 -9.43 -3.81
CA LEU A 3 0.79 -8.11 -3.78
C LEU A 3 0.12 -7.23 -4.85
N PHE A 4 -0.59 -6.19 -4.44
CA PHE A 4 -1.21 -5.23 -5.38
C PHE A 4 -0.26 -4.05 -5.57
N ILE A 5 0.47 -4.06 -6.70
CA ILE A 5 1.28 -2.93 -7.16
C ILE A 5 0.42 -2.11 -8.11
N LEU A 6 0.17 -0.84 -7.79
CA LEU A 6 -0.40 0.12 -8.74
C LEU A 6 0.62 0.38 -9.85
N HIS A 7 0.55 -0.41 -10.92
CA HIS A 7 1.39 -0.27 -12.10
C HIS A 7 0.69 0.63 -13.13
N HIS A 8 1.44 1.60 -13.67
CA HIS A 8 0.95 2.73 -14.47
C HIS A 8 0.15 2.36 -15.75
N SER A 9 0.16 1.09 -16.17
CA SER A 9 -0.54 0.59 -17.36
C SER A 9 -1.94 -0.01 -17.10
N LYS A 10 -2.36 -0.19 -15.84
CA LYS A 10 -3.68 -0.77 -15.47
C LYS A 10 -4.42 0.05 -14.38
N LYS A 11 -4.19 1.36 -14.33
CA LYS A 11 -4.67 2.25 -13.25
C LYS A 11 -6.17 2.15 -12.95
N LYS A 12 -7.01 2.06 -13.99
CA LYS A 12 -8.46 2.14 -13.83
C LYS A 12 -9.05 0.82 -13.31
N ASP A 13 -8.56 -0.30 -13.82
CA ASP A 13 -9.04 -1.63 -13.44
C ASP A 13 -8.57 -2.00 -12.02
N ASN A 14 -7.31 -1.71 -11.68
CA ASN A 14 -6.78 -1.94 -10.32
C ASN A 14 -7.47 -1.05 -9.26
N LEU A 15 -7.85 0.19 -9.62
CA LEU A 15 -8.60 1.05 -8.70
C LEU A 15 -10.02 0.53 -8.48
N ASN A 16 -10.70 0.10 -9.54
CA ASN A 16 -12.04 -0.49 -9.43
C ASN A 16 -12.01 -1.77 -8.58
N GLU A 17 -11.04 -2.65 -8.81
CA GLU A 17 -10.85 -3.87 -8.00
C GLU A 17 -10.60 -3.53 -6.52
N LEU A 18 -9.76 -2.54 -6.23
CA LEU A 18 -9.56 -2.05 -4.87
C LEU A 18 -10.85 -1.50 -4.25
N LEU A 19 -11.62 -0.71 -5.01
CA LEU A 19 -12.89 -0.17 -4.54
C LEU A 19 -13.93 -1.27 -4.28
N GLU A 20 -13.95 -2.34 -5.09
CA GLU A 20 -14.79 -3.51 -4.85
C GLU A 20 -14.40 -4.24 -3.57
N ILE A 21 -13.10 -4.42 -3.32
CA ILE A 21 -12.58 -5.01 -2.07
C ILE A 21 -12.98 -4.16 -0.86
N ILE A 22 -12.78 -2.84 -0.92
CA ILE A 22 -13.11 -1.93 0.20
C ILE A 22 -14.62 -1.88 0.47
N ARG A 23 -15.45 -1.99 -0.58
CA ARG A 23 -16.92 -2.00 -0.45
C ARG A 23 -17.47 -3.36 0.00
N ASN A 24 -16.66 -4.41 -0.07
CA ASN A 24 -17.10 -5.75 0.30
C ASN A 24 -17.16 -5.87 1.83
N PRO A 25 -18.35 -6.12 2.42
CA PRO A 25 -18.53 -6.18 3.87
C PRO A 25 -17.81 -7.37 4.53
N ASP A 26 -17.36 -8.36 3.74
CA ASP A 26 -16.59 -9.48 4.24
C ASP A 26 -15.14 -9.11 4.58
N TYR A 27 -14.65 -7.97 4.07
CA TYR A 27 -13.33 -7.45 4.40
C TYR A 27 -13.40 -6.44 5.53
N GLU A 28 -12.48 -6.54 6.47
CA GLU A 28 -12.32 -5.62 7.60
C GLU A 28 -10.90 -5.09 7.69
N LEU A 29 -10.78 -3.81 7.99
CA LEU A 29 -9.52 -3.15 8.23
C LEU A 29 -8.88 -3.71 9.50
N GLN A 30 -7.65 -4.23 9.37
CA GLN A 30 -6.85 -4.65 10.50
C GLN A 30 -6.37 -3.44 11.31
N PRO A 31 -6.15 -3.60 12.62
CA PRO A 31 -5.54 -2.56 13.45
C PRO A 31 -4.23 -2.09 12.85
N TYR A 32 -4.03 -0.76 12.83
CA TYR A 32 -2.76 -0.19 12.43
C TYR A 32 -1.63 -0.65 13.36
N PRO A 33 -0.40 -0.81 12.84
CA PRO A 33 0.75 -1.07 13.70
C PRO A 33 0.99 0.12 14.64
N GLU A 34 1.47 -0.15 15.85
CA GLU A 34 1.77 0.87 16.86
C GLU A 34 2.80 1.91 16.35
N LYS A 35 3.68 1.47 15.45
CA LYS A 35 4.68 2.32 14.80
C LYS A 35 4.65 2.10 13.29
N ALA A 36 4.96 3.17 12.55
CA ALA A 36 5.20 3.13 11.12
C ALA A 36 6.52 3.85 10.81
N GLU A 37 7.21 3.36 9.78
CA GLU A 37 8.52 3.82 9.35
C GLU A 37 8.47 4.25 7.89
N LEU A 38 9.04 5.42 7.61
CA LEU A 38 9.37 5.83 6.25
C LEU A 38 10.73 5.24 5.88
N ARG A 39 10.75 4.39 4.86
CA ARG A 39 11.98 3.77 4.34
C ARG A 39 12.36 4.40 3.03
N PHE A 40 13.62 4.78 2.93
CA PHE A 40 14.18 5.45 1.76
C PHE A 40 15.06 4.48 0.98
N PHE A 41 14.79 4.36 -0.31
CA PHE A 41 15.55 3.57 -1.27
C PHE A 41 16.08 4.47 -2.38
N ALA A 42 16.98 3.93 -3.21
CA ALA A 42 17.52 4.62 -4.39
C ALA A 42 18.02 6.05 -4.08
N TYR A 43 18.84 6.20 -3.04
CA TYR A 43 19.36 7.50 -2.58
C TYR A 43 18.27 8.54 -2.25
N GLY A 44 17.13 8.08 -1.71
CA GLY A 44 16.00 8.93 -1.33
C GLY A 44 15.03 9.25 -2.46
N LYS A 45 15.20 8.63 -3.65
CA LYS A 45 14.27 8.80 -4.78
C LYS A 45 13.01 7.98 -4.64
N LEU A 46 13.05 6.89 -3.88
CA LEU A 46 11.90 6.04 -3.60
C LEU A 46 11.69 6.00 -2.09
N VAL A 47 10.47 6.19 -1.63
CA VAL A 47 10.10 6.13 -0.22
C VAL A 47 8.90 5.22 -0.09
N THR A 48 8.85 4.40 0.96
CA THR A 48 7.67 3.59 1.29
C THR A 48 7.33 3.72 2.76
N LEU A 49 6.06 3.51 3.08
CA LEU A 49 5.55 3.45 4.44
C LEU A 49 5.37 1.98 4.84
N SER A 50 6.03 1.56 5.90
CA SER A 50 6.00 0.17 6.37
C SER A 50 5.97 0.08 7.90
N SER A 51 5.49 -1.02 8.46
CA SER A 51 5.65 -1.32 9.88
C SER A 51 7.12 -1.66 10.22
N PRO A 52 7.53 -1.65 11.50
CA PRO A 52 8.90 -2.01 11.93
C PRO A 52 9.34 -3.41 11.45
N ILE A 53 8.39 -4.34 11.32
CA ILE A 53 8.61 -5.70 10.82
C ILE A 53 8.54 -5.80 9.29
N ARG A 54 8.62 -4.68 8.56
CA ARG A 54 8.62 -4.60 7.09
C ARG A 54 7.35 -5.09 6.42
N LYS A 55 6.20 -5.04 7.11
CA LYS A 55 4.89 -5.29 6.50
C LYS A 55 4.23 -3.97 6.08
N SER A 56 3.23 -4.05 5.21
CA SER A 56 2.36 -2.93 4.87
C SER A 56 1.68 -2.38 6.13
N VAL A 57 1.39 -1.08 6.13
CA VAL A 57 0.74 -0.43 7.29
C VAL A 57 -0.78 -0.61 7.25
N ILE A 58 -1.34 -0.78 6.06
CA ILE A 58 -2.78 -0.95 5.87
C ILE A 58 -3.03 -2.36 5.34
N GLU A 59 -3.76 -3.16 6.12
CA GLU A 59 -4.14 -4.53 5.77
C GLU A 59 -5.64 -4.72 5.93
N LEU A 60 -6.26 -5.43 5.01
CA LEU A 60 -7.66 -5.83 5.03
C LEU A 60 -7.70 -7.36 5.17
N ILE A 61 -8.47 -7.88 6.13
CA ILE A 61 -8.70 -9.32 6.28
C ILE A 61 -10.11 -9.67 5.82
N ASN A 62 -10.25 -10.75 5.05
CA ASN A 62 -11.55 -11.34 4.79
C ASN A 62 -11.98 -12.22 5.97
N LYS A 63 -13.08 -11.89 6.64
CA LYS A 63 -13.57 -12.61 7.83
C LYS A 63 -13.98 -14.06 7.56
N LYS A 64 -14.31 -14.41 6.31
CA LYS A 64 -14.79 -15.76 5.93
C LYS A 64 -13.66 -16.68 5.50
N THR A 65 -12.63 -16.13 4.85
CA THR A 65 -11.56 -16.90 4.20
C THR A 65 -10.18 -16.68 4.83
N GLU A 66 -10.08 -15.78 5.82
CA GLU A 66 -8.82 -15.34 6.46
C GLU A 66 -7.78 -14.76 5.47
N LYS A 67 -8.22 -14.45 4.25
CA LYS A 67 -7.35 -13.87 3.22
C LYS A 67 -6.97 -12.44 3.60
N ILE A 68 -5.68 -12.15 3.66
CA ILE A 68 -5.14 -10.81 3.89
C ILE A 68 -4.79 -10.14 2.56
N ILE A 69 -5.22 -8.89 2.41
CA ILE A 69 -4.85 -7.99 1.34
C ILE A 69 -4.10 -6.82 1.96
N SER A 70 -2.88 -6.59 1.51
CA SER A 70 -2.02 -5.53 2.04
C SER A 70 -1.88 -4.41 1.02
N LEU A 71 -1.98 -3.16 1.48
CA LEU A 71 -1.85 -1.96 0.66
C LEU A 71 -0.49 -1.31 0.89
N ASP A 72 0.35 -1.38 -0.13
CA ASP A 72 1.67 -0.75 -0.12
C ASP A 72 1.63 0.64 -0.75
N PHE A 73 2.20 1.61 -0.04
CA PHE A 73 2.39 2.95 -0.56
C PHE A 73 3.83 3.16 -0.96
N TYR A 74 4.03 3.50 -2.23
CA TYR A 74 5.30 3.93 -2.76
C TYR A 74 5.20 5.38 -3.19
N PHE A 75 6.19 6.16 -2.79
CA PHE A 75 6.34 7.56 -3.14
C PHE A 75 7.62 7.72 -3.92
N HIS A 76 7.60 8.51 -4.98
CA HIS A 76 8.81 8.87 -5.71
C HIS A 76 9.14 10.34 -5.50
N ARG A 77 10.43 10.66 -5.67
CA ARG A 77 10.93 12.03 -5.82
C ARG A 77 11.63 12.15 -7.15
N LYS A 78 11.30 13.17 -7.95
CA LYS A 78 12.01 13.46 -9.20
C LYS A 78 13.46 13.90 -8.92
N ASN A 79 13.69 14.63 -7.83
CA ASN A 79 15.00 15.05 -7.35
C ASN A 79 15.01 15.15 -5.81
N LYS A 80 16.19 15.24 -5.17
CA LYS A 80 16.30 15.13 -3.70
C LYS A 80 15.50 16.20 -2.92
N VAL A 81 15.21 17.34 -3.56
CA VAL A 81 14.56 18.52 -2.97
C VAL A 81 13.04 18.56 -3.25
N SER A 82 12.52 17.75 -4.18
CA SER A 82 11.09 17.74 -4.50
C SER A 82 10.25 17.12 -3.38
N LYS A 83 9.00 17.58 -3.26
CA LYS A 83 7.97 16.92 -2.44
C LYS A 83 7.80 15.46 -2.87
N LEU A 84 7.38 14.62 -1.91
CA LEU A 84 7.02 13.23 -2.18
C LEU A 84 5.74 13.21 -3.02
N GLU A 85 5.76 12.50 -4.13
CA GLU A 85 4.60 12.24 -4.98
C GLU A 85 4.23 10.76 -4.87
N VAL A 86 2.94 10.45 -4.74
CA VAL A 86 2.46 9.06 -4.77
C VAL A 86 2.77 8.49 -6.15
N ILE A 87 3.41 7.33 -6.19
CA ILE A 87 3.51 6.56 -7.44
C ILE A 87 2.10 6.05 -7.74
N LEU A 88 1.40 6.74 -8.62
CA LEU A 88 0.15 6.26 -9.23
C LEU A 88 0.49 5.36 -10.41
#